data_AF-A0A9Q8IND7-F1
#
_entry.id   AF-A0A9Q8IND7-F1
#
_cell.length_a   1.000
_cell.length_b   1.000
_cell.length_c   1.000
_cell.angle_alpha   90.00
_cell.angle_beta   90.00
_cell.angle_gamma   90.00
#
_symmetry.space_group_name_H-M   'P 1'
#
loop_
_entity.id
_entity.type
_entity.pdbx_description
1 polymer ?
#
loop_
_entity_poly.entity_id
_entity_poly.type
_entity_poly.pdbx_seq_one_letter_code
_entity_poly.pdbx_strand_id
1 'polypeptide(L)'
;MFKKINLSIKGWLFAAIIFLLAVYFGFINFHYAGIKNIEINFLFTNFGLYFKELVMAMFFLVIYLLFSLIPSKKFMMIPNLFLLMSAGQSLVQFYYTLPRLNILGSIAEFIIVLSLLGMAYSFSNVSFEVIDDVGNIKGQNLFERWTNQVNKSLTNHWKITATFILIYVIFVSITTITIVFK
;
A
#
# COMPACT_ATOMS: atom_id res chain seq x y z
N MET A 1 -23.17 -28.40 5.71
CA MET A 1 -22.89 -27.30 4.76
C MET A 1 -22.29 -26.14 5.56
N PHE A 2 -20.97 -26.08 5.67
CA PHE A 2 -20.31 -25.02 6.44
C PHE A 2 -20.53 -23.69 5.71
N LYS A 3 -21.16 -22.73 6.38
CA LYS A 3 -21.26 -21.33 5.93
C LYS A 3 -19.86 -20.91 5.49
N LYS A 4 -19.67 -20.52 4.21
CA LYS A 4 -18.45 -19.86 3.74
C LYS A 4 -18.21 -18.70 4.70
N ILE A 5 -17.32 -18.86 5.67
CA ILE A 5 -16.87 -17.75 6.50
C ILE A 5 -16.25 -16.79 5.50
N ASN A 6 -16.78 -15.57 5.44
CA ASN A 6 -16.33 -14.53 4.53
C ASN A 6 -14.84 -14.28 4.86
N LEU A 7 -13.93 -14.88 4.07
CA LEU A 7 -12.48 -14.78 4.25
C LEU A 7 -12.05 -13.31 4.23
N SER A 8 -12.82 -12.47 3.53
CA SER A 8 -12.76 -11.01 3.55
C SER A 8 -12.77 -10.41 4.97
N ILE A 9 -13.70 -10.79 5.86
CA ILE A 9 -13.80 -10.17 7.21
C ILE A 9 -12.56 -10.48 8.06
N LYS A 10 -12.11 -11.74 8.05
CA LYS A 10 -10.89 -12.15 8.76
C LYS A 10 -9.65 -11.50 8.16
N GLY A 11 -9.61 -11.35 6.84
CA GLY A 11 -8.55 -10.66 6.12
C GLY A 11 -8.48 -9.16 6.46
N TRP A 12 -9.62 -8.47 6.54
CA TRP A 12 -9.69 -7.07 6.96
C TRP A 12 -9.26 -6.86 8.41
N LEU A 13 -9.68 -7.75 9.32
CA LEU A 13 -9.23 -7.70 10.71
C LEU A 13 -7.70 -7.85 10.81
N PHE A 14 -7.14 -8.81 10.07
CA PHE A 14 -5.70 -9.01 10.01
C PHE A 14 -4.97 -7.80 9.42
N ALA A 15 -5.49 -7.21 8.33
CA ALA A 15 -4.94 -5.99 7.74
C ALA A 15 -4.93 -4.81 8.74
N ALA A 16 -6.01 -4.62 9.50
CA ALA A 16 -6.11 -3.59 10.51
C ALA A 16 -5.08 -3.79 11.64
N ILE A 17 -4.88 -5.04 12.11
CA ILE A 17 -3.87 -5.35 13.13
C ILE A 17 -2.46 -5.04 12.62
N ILE A 18 -2.14 -5.46 11.39
CA ILE A 18 -0.81 -5.18 10.79
C ILE A 18 -0.58 -3.67 10.65
N PHE A 19 -1.58 -2.93 10.20
CA PHE A 19 -1.51 -1.48 10.10
C PHE A 19 -1.26 -0.83 11.47
N LEU A 20 -2.02 -1.20 12.50
CA LEU A 20 -1.85 -0.67 13.85
C LEU A 20 -0.48 -1.01 14.45
N LEU A 21 0.02 -2.23 14.23
CA LEU A 21 1.37 -2.63 14.63
C LEU A 21 2.43 -1.80 13.91
N ALA A 22 2.28 -1.55 12.60
CA ALA A 22 3.20 -0.72 11.84
C ALA A 22 3.23 0.72 12.35
N VAL A 23 2.08 1.29 12.69
CA VAL A 23 1.98 2.61 13.35
C VAL A 23 2.71 2.59 14.70
N TYR A 24 2.42 1.60 15.54
CA TYR A 24 3.03 1.47 16.87
C TYR A 24 4.57 1.36 16.80
N PHE A 25 5.10 0.45 15.97
CA PHE A 25 6.54 0.30 15.79
C PHE A 25 7.17 1.51 15.09
N GLY A 26 6.45 2.20 14.21
CA GLY A 26 6.89 3.46 13.62
C GLY A 26 7.09 4.54 14.68
N PHE A 27 6.15 4.70 15.62
CA PHE A 27 6.27 5.63 16.74
C PHE A 27 7.48 5.30 17.63
N ILE A 28 7.65 4.03 17.99
CA ILE A 28 8.80 3.56 18.75
C ILE A 28 10.09 3.95 18.03
N ASN A 29 10.21 3.59 16.76
CA ASN A 29 11.42 3.85 15.98
C ASN A 29 11.75 5.35 15.90
N PHE A 30 10.74 6.19 15.61
CA PHE A 30 10.95 7.64 15.49
C PHE A 30 11.30 8.28 16.83
N HIS A 31 10.65 7.84 17.90
CA HIS A 31 10.95 8.32 19.25
C HIS A 31 12.38 7.98 19.68
N TYR A 32 12.80 6.73 19.51
CA TYR A 32 14.15 6.27 19.89
C TYR A 32 15.24 6.81 18.95
N ALA A 33 14.92 7.08 17.69
CA ALA A 33 15.81 7.80 16.77
C ALA A 33 15.99 9.28 17.13
N GLY A 34 15.30 9.78 18.17
CA GLY A 34 15.40 11.18 18.60
C GLY A 34 14.74 12.15 17.62
N ILE A 35 13.81 11.70 16.79
CA ILE A 35 13.08 12.57 15.87
C ILE A 35 12.18 13.48 16.69
N LYS A 36 12.41 14.78 16.58
CA LYS A 36 11.61 15.81 17.22
C LYS A 36 10.41 16.14 16.33
N ASN A 37 10.71 16.52 15.08
CA ASN A 37 9.72 16.98 14.11
C ASN A 37 10.12 16.51 12.70
N ILE A 38 9.16 16.48 11.79
CA ILE A 38 9.39 16.29 10.35
C ILE A 38 8.87 17.51 9.60
N GLU A 39 9.69 18.01 8.69
CA GLU A 39 9.34 19.09 7.77
C GLU A 39 9.17 18.53 6.38
N ILE A 40 8.00 18.78 5.80
CA ILE A 40 7.72 18.43 4.40
C ILE A 40 7.71 19.70 3.59
N ASN A 41 8.68 19.81 2.68
CA ASN A 41 8.82 20.93 1.77
C ASN A 41 8.37 20.51 0.37
N PHE A 42 7.62 21.38 -0.31
CA PHE A 42 7.31 21.17 -1.72
C PHE A 42 8.50 21.63 -2.55
N LEU A 43 9.06 20.72 -3.34
CA LEU A 43 9.98 21.10 -4.40
C LEU A 43 9.17 21.49 -5.63
N PHE A 44 9.53 22.61 -6.26
CA PHE A 44 9.22 22.78 -7.67
C PHE A 44 10.03 21.74 -8.46
N THR A 45 9.40 20.58 -8.71
CA THR A 45 9.80 19.50 -9.63
C THR A 45 11.32 19.27 -9.78
N ASN A 46 11.92 18.52 -8.86
CA ASN A 46 13.20 17.86 -9.14
C ASN A 46 12.93 16.57 -9.93
N PHE A 47 13.06 16.65 -11.26
CA PHE A 47 12.81 15.53 -12.18
C PHE A 47 13.62 14.26 -11.86
N GLY A 48 14.82 14.39 -11.27
CA GLY A 48 15.64 13.25 -10.87
C GLY A 48 15.04 12.46 -9.71
N LEU A 49 14.44 13.15 -8.73
CA LEU A 49 13.69 12.53 -7.64
C LEU A 49 12.37 11.93 -8.14
N TYR A 50 11.66 12.64 -9.02
CA TYR A 50 10.45 12.12 -9.66
C TYR A 50 10.69 10.78 -10.39
N PHE A 51 11.74 10.71 -11.21
CA PHE A 51 12.06 9.49 -11.94
C PHE A 51 12.43 8.32 -11.02
N LYS A 52 13.18 8.58 -9.94
CA LYS A 52 13.56 7.57 -8.96
C LYS A 52 12.35 6.98 -8.24
N GLU A 53 11.43 7.82 -7.76
CA GLU A 53 10.23 7.37 -7.05
C GLU A 53 9.23 6.67 -7.98
N LEU A 54 9.13 7.13 -9.23
CA LEU A 54 8.35 6.44 -10.26
C LEU A 54 8.92 5.04 -10.58
N VAL A 55 10.25 4.91 -10.67
CA VAL A 55 10.91 3.59 -10.84
C VAL A 55 10.66 2.68 -9.64
N MET A 56 10.73 3.20 -8.42
CA MET A 56 10.38 2.45 -7.20
C MET A 56 8.91 1.98 -7.20
N ALA A 57 7.96 2.86 -7.55
CA ALA A 57 6.55 2.51 -7.63
C ALA A 57 6.28 1.45 -8.72
N MET A 58 6.93 1.56 -9.88
CA MET A 58 6.87 0.53 -10.91
C MET A 58 7.47 -0.80 -10.44
N PHE A 59 8.58 -0.76 -9.69
CA PHE A 59 9.17 -1.95 -9.11
C PHE A 59 8.22 -2.65 -8.12
N PHE A 60 7.54 -1.90 -7.24
CA PHE A 60 6.51 -2.45 -6.36
C PHE A 60 5.33 -3.05 -7.12
N LEU A 61 4.90 -2.42 -8.22
CA LEU A 61 3.86 -2.96 -9.09
C LEU A 61 4.30 -4.27 -9.76
N VAL A 62 5.53 -4.34 -10.27
CA VAL A 62 6.09 -5.57 -10.86
C VAL A 62 6.16 -6.67 -9.82
N ILE A 63 6.64 -6.37 -8.61
CA ILE A 63 6.64 -7.33 -7.49
C ILE A 63 5.21 -7.81 -7.23
N TYR A 64 4.24 -6.91 -7.11
CA TYR A 64 2.85 -7.32 -6.90
C TYR A 64 2.35 -8.28 -7.98
N LEU A 65 2.60 -7.97 -9.26
CA LEU A 65 2.23 -8.84 -10.38
C LEU A 65 2.92 -10.21 -10.27
N LEU A 66 4.21 -10.27 -9.96
CA LEU A 66 4.93 -11.53 -9.77
C LEU A 66 4.32 -12.37 -8.63
N PHE A 67 4.02 -11.76 -7.48
CA PHE A 67 3.42 -12.46 -6.35
C PHE A 67 1.97 -12.90 -6.63
N SER A 68 1.23 -12.17 -7.47
CA SER A 68 -0.13 -12.56 -7.88
C SER A 68 -0.16 -13.75 -8.84
N LEU A 69 0.91 -14.01 -9.59
CA LEU A 69 1.02 -15.16 -10.49
C LEU A 69 1.32 -16.48 -9.76
N ILE A 70 1.82 -16.42 -8.52
CA ILE A 70 2.06 -17.62 -7.71
C ILE A 70 0.71 -18.13 -7.20
N PRO A 71 0.31 -19.38 -7.50
CA PRO A 71 -1.00 -19.93 -7.13
C PRO A 71 -1.05 -20.33 -5.64
N SER A 72 -0.87 -19.33 -4.78
CA SER A 72 -0.84 -19.49 -3.33
C SER A 72 -1.47 -18.30 -2.63
N LYS A 73 -2.47 -18.61 -1.81
CA LYS A 73 -3.21 -17.64 -0.99
C LYS A 73 -2.28 -16.79 -0.12
N LYS A 74 -1.20 -17.40 0.40
CA LYS A 74 -0.24 -16.73 1.28
C LYS A 74 0.61 -15.71 0.51
N PHE A 75 1.16 -16.11 -0.62
CA PHE A 75 2.04 -15.25 -1.42
C PHE A 75 1.29 -14.06 -2.01
N MET A 76 0.04 -14.26 -2.43
CA MET A 76 -0.79 -13.19 -3.00
C MET A 76 -1.12 -12.07 -2.01
N MET A 77 -1.08 -12.34 -0.69
CA MET A 77 -1.33 -11.33 0.34
C MET A 77 -0.06 -10.58 0.79
N ILE A 78 1.13 -11.07 0.44
CA ILE A 78 2.41 -10.47 0.87
C ILE A 78 2.53 -8.99 0.45
N PRO A 79 2.21 -8.60 -0.79
CA PRO A 79 2.28 -7.19 -1.18
C PRO A 79 1.41 -6.27 -0.32
N ASN A 80 0.27 -6.74 0.17
CA ASN A 80 -0.61 -5.95 1.05
C ASN A 80 0.03 -5.69 2.41
N LEU A 81 0.80 -6.64 2.92
CA LEU A 81 1.54 -6.45 4.17
C LEU A 81 2.52 -5.28 4.04
N PHE A 82 3.29 -5.24 2.95
CA PHE A 82 4.22 -4.14 2.71
C PHE A 82 3.50 -2.79 2.57
N LEU A 83 2.40 -2.73 1.80
CA LEU A 83 1.63 -1.50 1.66
C LEU A 83 1.04 -1.02 3.00
N LEU A 84 0.51 -1.92 3.83
CA LEU A 84 -0.01 -1.57 5.15
C LEU A 84 1.10 -1.11 6.11
N MET A 85 2.28 -1.72 6.02
CA MET A 85 3.45 -1.27 6.78
C MET A 85 3.91 0.12 6.35
N SER A 86 4.02 0.37 5.04
CA SER A 86 4.34 1.68 4.48
C SER A 86 3.30 2.73 4.88
N ALA A 87 2.00 2.41 4.78
CA ALA A 87 0.93 3.31 5.20
C ALA A 87 1.03 3.66 6.68
N GLY A 88 1.34 2.68 7.54
CA GLY A 88 1.53 2.89 8.97
C GLY A 88 2.72 3.82 9.26
N GLN A 89 3.84 3.64 8.56
CA GLN A 89 5.01 4.51 8.70
C GLN A 89 4.72 5.94 8.21
N SER A 90 4.05 6.11 7.07
CA SER A 90 3.66 7.44 6.57
C SER A 90 2.65 8.12 7.51
N LEU A 91 1.79 7.38 8.21
CA LEU A 91 0.88 7.97 9.19
C LEU A 91 1.64 8.51 10.42
N VAL A 92 2.69 7.80 10.84
CA VAL A 92 3.59 8.30 11.88
C VAL A 92 4.32 9.55 11.39
N GLN A 93 4.84 9.56 10.16
CA GLN A 93 5.46 10.76 9.57
C GLN A 93 4.51 11.95 9.58
N PHE A 94 3.26 11.77 9.13
CA PHE A 94 2.19 12.75 9.22
C PHE A 94 2.00 13.27 10.65
N TYR A 95 1.99 12.39 11.66
CA TYR A 95 1.87 12.85 13.04
C TYR A 95 3.02 13.79 13.44
N TYR A 96 4.25 13.47 13.05
CA TYR A 96 5.44 14.28 13.36
C TYR A 96 5.54 15.57 12.53
N THR A 97 4.69 15.79 11.52
CA THR A 97 4.63 17.05 10.75
C THR A 97 3.67 18.07 11.35
N LEU A 98 2.68 17.62 12.14
CA LEU A 98 1.68 18.49 12.80
C LEU A 98 2.28 19.55 13.76
N PRO A 99 3.31 19.27 14.59
CA PRO A 99 3.79 20.19 15.61
C PRO A 99 4.32 21.53 15.09
N ARG A 100 4.62 21.65 13.79
CA ARG A 100 5.19 22.88 13.19
C ARG A 100 4.18 23.76 12.43
N LEU A 101 2.89 23.43 12.46
CA LEU A 101 1.87 24.09 11.62
C LEU A 101 2.21 24.05 10.13
N ASN A 102 3.00 23.06 9.69
CA ASN A 102 3.25 22.79 8.27
C ASN A 102 2.00 22.12 7.68
N ILE A 103 0.95 22.92 7.48
CA ILE A 103 -0.38 22.46 7.07
C ILE A 103 -0.30 21.83 5.67
N LEU A 104 0.38 22.48 4.74
CA LEU A 104 0.53 21.97 3.37
C LEU A 104 1.29 20.65 3.34
N GLY A 105 2.42 20.55 4.06
CA GLY A 105 3.18 19.32 4.18
C GLY A 105 2.40 18.19 4.85
N SER A 106 1.64 18.52 5.90
CA SER A 106 0.78 17.54 6.58
C SER A 106 -0.36 17.05 5.69
N ILE A 107 -0.94 17.92 4.87
CA ILE A 107 -1.95 17.52 3.88
C ILE A 107 -1.35 16.59 2.82
N ALA A 108 -0.16 16.90 2.31
CA ALA A 108 0.52 16.02 1.35
C ALA A 108 0.79 14.64 1.93
N GLU A 109 1.29 14.57 3.17
CA GLU A 109 1.57 13.28 3.82
C GLU A 109 0.31 12.50 4.13
N PHE A 110 -0.77 13.19 4.49
CA PHE A 110 -2.07 12.56 4.67
C PHE A 110 -2.59 11.96 3.35
N ILE A 111 -2.42 12.67 2.23
CA ILE A 111 -2.78 12.15 0.89
C ILE A 111 -1.92 10.92 0.54
N ILE A 112 -0.62 10.94 0.87
CA ILE A 112 0.27 9.79 0.70
C ILE A 112 -0.23 8.59 1.52
N VAL A 113 -0.59 8.77 2.79
CA VAL A 113 -1.17 7.71 3.62
C VAL A 113 -2.44 7.15 3.01
N LEU A 114 -3.37 8.01 2.59
CA LEU A 114 -4.62 7.59 1.97
C LEU A 114 -4.39 6.83 0.66
N SER A 115 -3.40 7.24 -0.14
CA SER A 115 -3.06 6.55 -1.38
C SER A 115 -2.49 5.14 -1.13
N LEU A 116 -1.64 4.98 -0.11
CA LEU A 116 -1.13 3.66 0.31
C LEU A 116 -2.24 2.75 0.83
N LEU A 117 -3.15 3.29 1.65
CA LEU A 117 -4.33 2.54 2.11
C LEU A 117 -5.27 2.18 0.96
N GLY A 118 -5.46 3.08 -0.01
CA GLY A 118 -6.24 2.84 -1.22
C GLY A 118 -5.65 1.72 -2.10
N MET A 119 -4.33 1.71 -2.27
CA MET A 119 -3.63 0.60 -2.94
C MET A 119 -3.81 -0.72 -2.18
N ALA A 120 -3.59 -0.73 -0.86
CA ALA A 120 -3.76 -1.91 -0.03
C ALA A 120 -5.20 -2.43 -0.07
N TYR A 121 -6.19 -1.53 -0.12
CA TYR A 121 -7.59 -1.86 -0.25
C TYR A 121 -7.89 -2.54 -1.60
N SER A 122 -7.45 -1.93 -2.70
CA SER A 122 -7.65 -2.45 -4.05
C SER A 122 -6.99 -3.81 -4.23
N PHE A 123 -5.74 -3.98 -3.79
CA PHE A 123 -5.06 -5.27 -3.86
C PHE A 123 -5.69 -6.33 -2.95
N SER A 124 -6.22 -5.95 -1.78
CA SER A 124 -6.95 -6.88 -0.92
C SER A 124 -8.22 -7.39 -1.59
N ASN A 125 -8.97 -6.53 -2.27
CA ASN A 125 -10.13 -6.96 -3.06
C ASN A 125 -9.74 -7.94 -4.15
N VAL A 126 -8.67 -7.65 -4.91
CA VAL A 126 -8.16 -8.57 -5.93
C VAL A 126 -7.79 -9.92 -5.31
N SER A 127 -7.04 -9.91 -4.20
CA SER A 127 -6.61 -11.13 -3.52
C SER A 127 -7.79 -11.94 -3.00
N PHE A 128 -8.80 -11.31 -2.39
CA PHE A 128 -9.97 -12.02 -1.88
C PHE A 128 -10.83 -12.59 -3.01
N GLU A 129 -11.08 -11.82 -4.09
CA GLU A 129 -11.78 -12.32 -5.27
C GLU A 129 -11.06 -13.51 -5.90
N VAL A 130 -9.73 -13.48 -6.01
CA VAL A 130 -8.98 -14.62 -6.54
C VAL A 130 -9.10 -15.83 -5.62
N ILE A 131 -8.90 -15.64 -4.32
CA ILE A 131 -8.92 -16.73 -3.33
C ILE A 131 -10.30 -17.38 -3.21
N ASP A 132 -11.37 -16.60 -3.28
CA ASP A 132 -12.74 -17.07 -3.03
C ASP A 132 -13.42 -17.67 -4.28
N ASP A 133 -13.03 -17.21 -5.48
CA ASP A 133 -13.69 -17.58 -6.75
C ASP A 133 -12.85 -18.42 -7.71
N VAL A 134 -11.58 -18.73 -7.42
CA VAL A 134 -10.74 -19.59 -8.29
C VAL A 134 -11.39 -20.95 -8.61
N GLY A 135 -12.23 -21.47 -7.70
CA GLY A 135 -12.98 -22.72 -7.91
C GLY A 135 -14.09 -22.64 -8.96
N ASN A 136 -14.56 -21.43 -9.28
CA ASN A 136 -15.68 -21.17 -10.20
C ASN A 136 -15.23 -20.90 -11.65
N ILE A 137 -13.92 -20.79 -11.89
CA ILE A 137 -13.36 -20.50 -13.21
C ILE A 137 -13.08 -21.78 -14.02
N LYS A 138 -13.34 -21.68 -15.33
CA LYS A 138 -12.97 -22.71 -16.31
C LYS A 138 -11.46 -22.73 -16.53
N GLY A 139 -10.87 -23.92 -16.53
CA GLY A 139 -9.45 -24.15 -16.82
C GLY A 139 -9.09 -25.61 -16.62
N GLN A 140 -8.10 -26.11 -17.37
CA GLN A 140 -7.67 -27.50 -17.37
C GLN A 140 -6.91 -27.86 -16.10
N ASN A 141 -6.13 -26.92 -15.55
CA ASN A 141 -5.35 -27.11 -14.33
C ASN A 141 -5.48 -25.91 -13.35
N LEU A 142 -4.96 -26.07 -12.13
CA LEU A 142 -5.03 -25.05 -11.07
C LEU A 142 -4.37 -23.73 -11.50
N PHE A 143 -3.24 -23.81 -12.19
CA PHE A 143 -2.48 -22.64 -12.61
C PHE A 143 -3.25 -21.80 -13.65
N GLU A 144 -3.89 -22.45 -14.62
CA GLU A 144 -4.73 -21.80 -15.62
C GLU A 144 -5.96 -21.15 -14.98
N ARG A 145 -6.63 -21.85 -14.05
CA ARG A 145 -7.78 -21.28 -13.31
C ARG A 145 -7.36 -20.07 -12.48
N TRP A 146 -6.20 -20.16 -11.82
CA TRP A 146 -5.64 -19.09 -11.01
C TRP A 146 -5.32 -17.86 -11.84
N THR A 147 -4.52 -18.01 -12.90
CA THR A 147 -4.12 -16.91 -13.79
C THR A 147 -5.32 -16.25 -14.47
N ASN A 148 -6.31 -17.02 -14.92
CA ASN A 148 -7.55 -16.49 -15.47
C ASN A 148 -8.34 -15.66 -14.43
N GLN A 149 -8.39 -16.11 -13.18
CA GLN A 149 -9.08 -15.38 -12.12
C GLN A 149 -8.32 -14.12 -11.71
N VAL A 150 -6.98 -14.19 -11.64
CA VAL A 150 -6.12 -13.03 -11.39
C VAL A 150 -6.32 -11.98 -12.48
N ASN A 151 -6.29 -12.37 -13.76
CA ASN A 151 -6.52 -11.44 -14.87
C ASN A 151 -7.90 -10.79 -14.79
N LYS A 152 -8.95 -11.59 -14.58
CA LYS A 152 -10.32 -11.07 -14.44
C LYS A 152 -10.43 -10.06 -13.30
N SER A 153 -9.92 -10.41 -12.12
CA SER A 153 -10.02 -9.55 -10.94
C SER A 153 -9.16 -8.29 -11.10
N LEU A 154 -7.93 -8.40 -11.63
CA LEU A 154 -7.10 -7.25 -11.97
C LEU A 154 -7.79 -6.31 -12.95
N THR A 155 -8.44 -6.82 -14.00
CA THR A 155 -9.15 -5.95 -14.96
C THR A 155 -10.30 -5.17 -14.31
N ASN A 156 -10.97 -5.74 -13.31
CA ASN A 156 -12.05 -5.09 -12.59
C ASN A 156 -11.55 -3.96 -11.69
N HIS A 157 -10.41 -4.17 -11.01
CA HIS A 157 -9.89 -3.24 -10.01
C HIS A 157 -8.78 -2.31 -10.51
N TRP A 158 -8.26 -2.54 -11.72
CA TRP A 158 -7.10 -1.84 -12.30
C TRP A 158 -7.23 -0.33 -12.26
N LYS A 159 -8.40 0.22 -12.59
CA LYS A 159 -8.62 1.68 -12.62
C LYS A 159 -8.41 2.30 -11.24
N ILE A 160 -8.92 1.64 -10.21
CA ILE A 160 -8.80 2.08 -8.82
C ILE A 160 -7.34 1.97 -8.37
N THR A 161 -6.71 0.83 -8.63
CA THR A 161 -5.29 0.61 -8.33
C THR A 161 -4.41 1.69 -8.97
N ALA A 162 -4.56 1.92 -10.27
CA ALA A 162 -3.75 2.87 -11.02
C ALA A 162 -3.94 4.30 -10.52
N THR A 163 -5.18 4.67 -10.16
CA THR A 163 -5.47 6.00 -9.60
C THR A 163 -4.69 6.25 -8.31
N PHE A 164 -4.71 5.29 -7.37
CA PHE A 164 -3.97 5.44 -6.11
C PHE A 164 -2.46 5.42 -6.31
N ILE A 165 -1.94 4.58 -7.22
CA ILE A 165 -0.52 4.59 -7.59
C ILE A 165 -0.11 5.97 -8.13
N LEU A 166 -0.90 6.53 -9.05
CA LEU A 166 -0.59 7.84 -9.64
C LEU A 166 -0.62 8.95 -8.59
N ILE A 167 -1.62 8.98 -7.71
CA ILE A 167 -1.69 9.94 -6.61
C ILE A 167 -0.46 9.81 -5.71
N TYR A 168 -0.12 8.58 -5.30
CA TYR A 168 1.07 8.31 -4.48
C TYR A 168 2.34 8.85 -5.13
N VAL A 169 2.60 8.46 -6.39
CA VAL A 169 3.80 8.87 -7.14
C VAL A 169 3.87 10.38 -7.28
N ILE A 170 2.77 11.06 -7.61
CA ILE A 170 2.74 12.51 -7.76
C ILE A 170 3.13 13.17 -6.44
N PHE A 171 2.46 12.81 -5.34
CA PHE A 171 2.67 13.48 -4.05
C PHE A 171 4.05 13.20 -3.47
N VAL A 172 4.53 11.96 -3.50
CA VAL A 172 5.89 11.62 -3.04
C VAL A 172 6.96 12.33 -3.87
N SER A 173 6.72 12.54 -5.17
CA SER A 173 7.71 13.17 -6.04
C SER A 173 7.81 14.69 -5.88
N ILE A 174 6.74 15.35 -5.42
CA ILE A 174 6.73 16.80 -5.20
C ILE A 174 7.09 17.17 -3.77
N THR A 175 7.14 16.21 -2.84
CA THR A 175 7.50 16.44 -1.44
C THR A 175 8.95 16.06 -1.16
N THR A 176 9.54 16.76 -0.19
CA THR A 176 10.83 16.41 0.40
C THR A 176 10.71 16.40 1.91
N ILE A 177 11.22 15.33 2.51
CA ILE A 177 11.17 15.10 3.94
C ILE A 177 12.50 15.56 4.54
N THR A 178 12.43 16.52 5.45
CA THR A 178 13.55 16.94 6.30
C THR A 178 13.25 16.53 7.72
N ILE A 179 14.14 15.74 8.32
CA ILE A 179 13.97 15.23 9.69
C ILE A 179 14.75 16.13 10.65
N VAL A 180 14.06 16.64 11.68
CA VAL A 180 14.68 17.43 12.74
C VAL A 180 14.89 16.54 13.96
N PHE A 181 16.15 16.33 14.32
CA PHE A 181 16.55 15.57 15.50
C PHE A 181 16.55 16.45 16.77
N LYS A 182 16.43 15.81 17.93
CA LYS A 182 16.59 16.42 19.25
C LYS A 182 18.02 16.87 19.51
#